data_AF-A0A392QCR2-F1
#
_entry.id   AF-A0A392QCR2-F1
#
_cell.length_a   1.000
_cell.length_b   1.000
_cell.length_c   1.000
_cell.angle_alpha   90.00
_cell.angle_beta   90.00
_cell.angle_gamma   90.00
#
_symmetry.space_group_name_H-M   'P 1'
#
loop_
_entity.id
_entity.type
_entity.pdbx_description
1 polymer ?
#
loop_
_entity_poly.entity_id
_entity_poly.type
_entity_poly.pdbx_seq_one_letter_code
_entity_poly.pdbx_strand_id
1 'polypeptide(L)'
;MPNKKNQSQIQLIRGMDEKIASLEAEMSGVKTTLANMEQNQARLIAMFEKSLGKSMSSEVEKVAEVAMKETVEGSVQRNTSSSNNQLEGEALAEFRRSVKKVELPMFEGEDPAGWISRAEVYFRVQDTRPEIKVNLA
;
A
#
# COMPACT_ATOMS: atom_id res chain seq x y z
N MET A 1 -58.44 -28.35 24.92
CA MET A 1 -57.13 -29.04 25.05
C MET A 1 -56.43 -29.01 23.69
N PRO A 2 -55.27 -28.37 23.54
CA PRO A 2 -54.51 -28.43 22.28
C PRO A 2 -54.07 -29.88 22.00
N ASN A 3 -54.29 -30.36 20.78
CA ASN A 3 -53.89 -31.69 20.35
C ASN A 3 -52.34 -31.78 20.18
N LYS A 4 -51.76 -32.99 20.34
CA LYS A 4 -50.30 -33.25 20.27
C LYS A 4 -49.59 -32.64 19.05
N LYS A 5 -50.22 -32.61 17.88
CA LYS A 5 -49.71 -31.98 16.65
C LYS A 5 -49.52 -30.47 16.82
N ASN A 6 -50.49 -29.79 17.45
CA ASN A 6 -50.40 -28.35 17.73
C ASN A 6 -49.26 -28.05 18.71
N GLN A 7 -49.06 -28.90 19.72
CA GLN A 7 -47.93 -28.73 20.66
C GLN A 7 -46.58 -28.89 19.97
N SER A 8 -46.43 -29.87 19.07
CA SER A 8 -45.20 -30.07 18.30
C SER A 8 -44.91 -28.89 17.38
N GLN A 9 -45.93 -28.32 16.74
CA GLN A 9 -45.77 -27.15 15.87
C GLN A 9 -45.35 -25.90 16.66
N ILE A 10 -45.95 -25.67 17.83
CA ILE A 10 -45.59 -24.56 18.72
C ILE A 10 -44.13 -24.69 19.18
N GLN A 11 -43.68 -25.91 19.52
CA GLN A 11 -42.29 -26.15 19.89
C GLN A 11 -41.32 -25.88 18.75
N LEU A 12 -41.67 -26.25 17.52
CA LEU A 12 -40.85 -25.98 16.34
C LEU A 12 -40.72 -24.48 16.08
N ILE A 13 -41.84 -23.73 16.13
CA ILE A 13 -41.85 -22.28 15.95
C ILE A 13 -40.98 -21.61 17.00
N ARG A 14 -41.13 -21.97 18.27
CA ARG A 14 -40.30 -21.43 19.36
C ARG A 14 -38.81 -21.71 19.14
N GLY A 15 -38.46 -22.92 18.69
CA GLY A 15 -37.08 -23.26 18.37
C GLY A 15 -36.52 -22.49 17.15
N MET A 16 -37.37 -22.09 16.21
CA MET A 16 -36.97 -21.21 15.11
C MET A 16 -36.77 -19.77 15.59
N ASP A 17 -37.66 -19.25 16.44
CA ASP A 17 -37.53 -17.90 17.01
C ASP A 17 -36.25 -17.76 17.84
N GLU A 18 -35.91 -18.76 18.66
CA GLU A 18 -34.67 -18.78 19.43
C GLU A 18 -33.42 -18.78 18.51
N LYS A 19 -33.46 -19.52 17.40
CA LYS A 19 -32.37 -19.52 16.42
C LYS A 19 -32.24 -18.18 15.70
N ILE A 20 -33.36 -17.56 15.33
CA ILE A 20 -33.37 -16.24 14.68
C ILE A 20 -32.78 -15.20 15.64
N ALA A 21 -33.21 -15.19 16.90
CA ALA A 21 -32.67 -14.28 17.91
C ALA A 21 -31.16 -14.43 18.11
N SER A 22 -30.65 -15.67 18.10
CA SER A 22 -29.20 -15.93 18.15
C SER A 22 -28.47 -15.37 16.93
N LEU A 23 -28.98 -15.63 15.73
CA LEU A 23 -28.38 -15.14 14.48
C LEU A 23 -28.37 -13.61 14.40
N GLU A 24 -29.45 -12.96 14.85
CA GLU A 24 -29.54 -11.50 14.91
C GLU A 24 -28.52 -10.92 15.88
N ALA A 25 -28.31 -11.56 17.03
CA ALA A 25 -27.30 -11.15 18.00
C ALA A 25 -25.87 -11.29 17.44
N GLU A 26 -25.55 -12.43 16.81
CA GLU A 26 -24.25 -12.65 16.16
C GLU A 26 -24.00 -11.64 15.04
N MET A 27 -25.00 -11.39 14.19
CA MET A 27 -24.91 -10.42 13.10
C MET A 27 -24.74 -8.99 13.61
N SER A 28 -25.40 -8.64 14.72
CA SER A 28 -25.17 -7.37 15.41
C SER A 28 -23.71 -7.25 15.85
N GLY A 29 -23.16 -8.30 16.45
CA GLY A 29 -21.74 -8.38 16.82
C GLY A 29 -20.80 -8.18 15.61
N VAL A 30 -21.05 -8.88 14.50
CA VAL A 30 -20.27 -8.73 13.26
C VAL A 30 -20.33 -7.29 12.75
N LYS A 31 -21.52 -6.67 12.70
CA LYS A 31 -21.66 -5.26 12.27
C LYS A 31 -20.86 -4.30 13.14
N THR A 32 -20.87 -4.48 14.47
CA THR A 32 -20.06 -3.67 15.38
C THR A 32 -18.57 -3.85 15.10
N THR A 33 -18.10 -5.09 14.90
CA THR A 33 -16.67 -5.32 14.59
C THR A 33 -16.24 -4.71 13.26
N LEU A 34 -17.11 -4.75 12.25
CA LEU A 34 -16.86 -4.14 10.95
C LEU A 34 -16.77 -2.61 11.05
N ALA A 35 -17.71 -1.97 11.74
CA ALA A 35 -17.69 -0.52 11.96
C ALA A 35 -16.42 -0.08 12.72
N ASN A 36 -16.00 -0.83 13.73
CA ASN A 36 -14.75 -0.56 14.46
C ASN A 36 -13.52 -0.69 13.55
N MET A 37 -13.51 -1.68 12.64
CA MET A 37 -12.43 -1.86 11.68
C MET A 37 -12.36 -0.70 10.68
N GLU A 38 -13.49 -0.27 10.13
CA GLU A 38 -13.59 0.89 9.23
C GLU A 38 -13.08 2.17 9.92
N GLN A 39 -13.50 2.40 11.16
CA GLN A 39 -13.03 3.55 11.95
C GLN A 39 -11.51 3.50 12.19
N ASN A 40 -10.96 2.33 12.48
CA ASN A 40 -9.52 2.16 12.68
C ASN A 40 -8.75 2.47 11.39
N GLN A 41 -9.20 1.94 10.26
CA GLN A 41 -8.60 2.22 8.95
C GLN A 41 -8.65 3.73 8.62
N ALA A 42 -9.79 4.39 8.81
CA ALA A 42 -9.92 5.83 8.60
C ALA A 42 -8.96 6.63 9.48
N ARG A 43 -8.78 6.21 10.75
CA ARG A 43 -7.83 6.85 11.67
C ARG A 43 -6.38 6.69 11.22
N LEU A 44 -6.00 5.51 10.75
CA LEU A 44 -4.66 5.25 10.22
C LEU A 44 -4.39 6.08 8.96
N ILE A 45 -5.36 6.14 8.04
CA ILE A 45 -5.27 6.97 6.82
C ILE A 45 -5.05 8.43 7.20
N ALA A 46 -5.86 8.97 8.12
CA ALA A 46 -5.72 10.36 8.58
C ALA A 46 -4.34 10.62 9.23
N MET A 47 -3.77 9.66 9.94
CA MET A 47 -2.40 9.77 10.49
C MET A 47 -1.34 9.78 9.38
N PHE A 48 -1.47 8.93 8.36
CA PHE A 48 -0.56 8.92 7.21
C PHE A 48 -0.64 10.22 6.41
N GLU A 49 -1.85 10.71 6.12
CA GLU A 49 -2.06 11.99 5.43
C GLU A 49 -1.48 13.16 6.21
N LYS A 50 -1.64 13.18 7.53
CA LYS A 50 -1.06 14.21 8.40
C LYS A 50 0.47 14.16 8.39
N SER A 51 1.07 12.98 8.42
CA SER A 51 2.54 12.83 8.42
C SER A 51 3.16 13.16 7.06
N LEU A 52 2.48 12.81 5.96
CA LEU A 52 2.93 13.08 4.59
C LEU A 52 2.66 14.54 4.15
N GLY A 53 1.56 15.13 4.61
CA GLY A 53 1.21 16.52 4.32
C GLY A 53 2.01 17.57 5.11
N LYS A 54 2.71 17.16 6.18
CA LYS A 54 3.52 18.05 7.03
C LYS A 54 4.99 18.19 6.57
N SER A 55 5.47 17.38 5.63
CA SER A 55 6.88 17.43 5.18
C SER A 55 7.15 18.42 4.03
N MET A 56 6.14 19.14 3.53
CA MET A 56 6.31 20.19 2.52
C MET A 56 5.33 21.34 2.72
N SER A 57 5.45 22.12 3.79
CA SER A 57 5.19 23.58 3.76
C SER A 57 5.35 24.19 5.15
N SER A 58 6.06 25.33 5.16
CA SER A 58 6.02 26.39 6.15
C SER A 58 6.86 26.20 7.42
N GLU A 59 8.18 26.33 7.22
CA GLU A 59 9.02 27.12 8.13
C GLU A 59 9.45 28.42 7.42
N VAL A 60 8.50 29.24 6.97
CA VAL A 60 8.81 30.64 6.61
C VAL A 60 7.56 31.48 6.83
N GLU A 61 7.34 31.93 8.06
CA GLU A 61 6.81 33.28 8.28
C GLU A 61 7.02 33.73 9.72
N LYS A 62 8.24 34.21 10.04
CA LYS A 62 8.40 35.39 10.90
C LYS A 62 9.63 36.19 10.45
N VAL A 63 9.37 37.48 10.29
CA VAL A 63 10.30 38.62 10.21
C VAL A 63 10.79 39.02 8.81
N ALA A 64 9.98 39.85 8.18
CA ALA A 64 10.30 41.18 7.64
C ALA A 64 11.66 41.41 6.98
N GLU A 65 11.56 41.78 5.69
CA GLU A 65 12.25 42.90 5.05
C GLU A 65 13.79 42.87 4.95
N VAL A 66 14.31 42.78 3.72
CA VAL A 66 15.20 43.78 3.07
C VAL A 66 15.70 43.22 1.72
N ALA A 67 15.22 43.87 0.66
CA ALA A 67 15.89 44.31 -0.56
C ALA A 67 16.90 43.43 -1.36
N MET A 68 16.74 43.59 -2.69
CA MET A 68 17.73 43.55 -3.77
C MET A 68 17.79 42.29 -4.65
N LYS A 69 16.95 42.32 -5.71
CA LYS A 69 17.34 42.40 -7.13
C LYS A 69 18.45 41.44 -7.60
N GLU A 70 18.09 40.49 -8.48
CA GLU A 70 18.71 40.40 -9.81
C GLU A 70 17.88 39.54 -10.79
N THR A 71 17.59 40.15 -11.94
CA THR A 71 17.04 39.58 -13.16
C THR A 71 18.17 38.91 -13.94
N VAL A 72 18.12 37.61 -14.20
CA VAL A 72 18.83 37.00 -15.34
C VAL A 72 18.03 35.81 -15.87
N GLU A 73 17.47 35.96 -17.07
CA GLU A 73 17.11 34.84 -17.94
C GLU A 73 18.37 34.07 -18.32
N GLY A 74 18.34 32.75 -18.21
CA GLY A 74 19.48 31.89 -18.53
C GLY A 74 19.05 30.45 -18.78
N SER A 75 18.61 30.20 -20.01
CA SER A 75 18.54 28.88 -20.61
C SER A 75 19.86 28.12 -20.46
N VAL A 76 19.87 26.99 -19.73
CA VAL A 76 20.89 25.93 -19.86
C VAL A 76 20.25 24.57 -19.57
N GLN A 77 19.85 23.89 -20.65
CA GLN A 77 20.18 22.50 -20.95
C GLN A 77 20.49 21.58 -19.76
N ARG A 78 19.54 20.72 -19.36
CA ARG A 78 19.89 19.45 -18.71
C ARG A 78 19.62 18.30 -19.67
N ASN A 79 20.67 18.01 -20.43
CA ASN A 79 20.86 16.86 -21.28
C ASN A 79 20.68 15.58 -20.43
N THR A 80 19.51 14.95 -20.48
CA THR A 80 19.40 13.54 -20.09
C THR A 80 19.65 12.73 -21.36
N SER A 81 20.91 12.39 -21.51
CA SER A 81 21.49 11.47 -22.48
C SER A 81 20.52 10.38 -22.93
N SER A 82 20.22 10.43 -24.22
CA SER A 82 19.82 9.34 -25.08
C SER A 82 20.54 8.04 -24.69
N SER A 83 19.84 7.16 -23.98
CA SER A 83 20.11 5.73 -24.07
C SER A 83 19.17 5.19 -25.13
N ASN A 84 19.72 5.00 -26.33
CA ASN A 84 19.05 4.47 -27.52
C ASN A 84 18.61 3.01 -27.31
N ASN A 85 17.49 2.81 -26.62
CA ASN A 85 16.67 1.61 -26.74
C ASN A 85 15.21 2.05 -26.70
N GLN A 86 14.79 2.70 -27.78
CA GLN A 86 13.40 3.11 -28.02
C GLN A 86 12.56 1.86 -28.30
N LEU A 87 12.26 1.07 -27.28
CA LEU A 87 11.13 0.15 -27.34
C LEU A 87 9.87 1.02 -27.27
N GLU A 88 9.14 1.13 -28.37
CA GLU A 88 7.91 1.92 -28.41
C GLU A 88 6.71 1.12 -27.87
N GLY A 89 5.84 1.82 -27.14
CA GLY A 89 4.49 1.36 -26.77
C GLY A 89 4.42 -0.01 -26.10
N GLU A 90 3.85 -0.99 -26.81
CA GLU A 90 3.57 -2.34 -26.32
C GLU A 90 4.83 -3.07 -25.86
N ALA A 91 5.95 -2.96 -26.61
CA ALA A 91 7.21 -3.61 -26.26
C ALA A 91 7.78 -3.06 -24.95
N LEU A 92 7.61 -1.77 -24.67
CA LEU A 92 8.00 -1.16 -23.39
C LEU A 92 7.06 -1.59 -22.26
N ALA A 93 5.76 -1.73 -22.53
CA ALA A 93 4.79 -2.21 -21.55
C ALA A 93 5.00 -3.70 -21.22
N GLU A 94 5.27 -4.53 -22.23
CA GLU A 94 5.62 -5.94 -22.09
C GLU A 94 6.98 -6.12 -21.40
N PHE A 95 7.98 -5.31 -21.77
CA PHE A 95 9.26 -5.25 -21.07
C PHE A 95 9.06 -4.86 -19.61
N ARG A 96 8.30 -3.79 -19.30
CA ARG A 96 7.97 -3.38 -17.92
C ARG A 96 7.19 -4.45 -17.15
N ARG A 97 6.32 -5.22 -17.80
CA ARG A 97 5.61 -6.36 -17.18
C ARG A 97 6.53 -7.56 -16.94
N SER A 98 7.51 -7.77 -17.82
CA SER A 98 8.49 -8.87 -17.72
C SER A 98 9.61 -8.56 -16.72
N VAL A 99 10.04 -7.29 -16.64
CA VAL A 99 10.96 -6.76 -15.62
C VAL A 99 10.40 -7.00 -14.22
N LYS A 100 9.10 -6.84 -14.01
CA LYS A 100 8.41 -7.12 -12.73
C LYS A 100 8.31 -8.62 -12.37
N LYS A 101 8.73 -9.54 -13.24
CA LYS A 101 8.67 -11.00 -12.99
C LYS A 101 9.98 -11.61 -12.52
N VAL A 102 11.10 -10.90 -12.59
CA VAL A 102 12.35 -11.42 -12.03
C VAL A 102 12.19 -11.38 -10.52
N GLU A 103 12.16 -12.54 -9.88
CA GLU A 103 12.04 -12.69 -8.42
C GLU A 103 13.42 -12.54 -7.75
N LEU A 104 13.43 -12.08 -6.50
CA LEU A 104 14.66 -11.95 -5.73
C LEU A 104 15.18 -13.37 -5.39
N PRO A 105 16.46 -13.68 -5.66
CA PRO A 105 17.01 -14.99 -5.31
C PRO A 105 16.98 -15.21 -3.79
N MET A 106 16.55 -16.40 -3.37
CA MET A 106 16.62 -16.81 -1.96
C MET A 106 18.07 -17.01 -1.52
N PHE A 107 18.39 -16.65 -0.28
CA PHE A 107 19.71 -16.84 0.30
C PHE A 107 19.77 -18.13 1.11
N GLU A 108 20.44 -19.15 0.57
CA GLU A 108 20.61 -20.46 1.22
C GLU A 108 21.89 -20.56 2.07
N GLY A 109 22.72 -19.51 2.11
CA GLY A 109 23.96 -19.48 2.92
C GLY A 109 25.20 -20.16 2.31
N GLU A 110 25.04 -20.95 1.23
CA GLU A 110 26.14 -21.71 0.63
C GLU A 110 27.14 -20.83 -0.15
N ASP A 111 26.65 -19.82 -0.87
CA ASP A 111 27.47 -18.91 -1.68
C ASP A 111 27.02 -17.45 -1.52
N PRO A 112 27.57 -16.72 -0.51
CA PRO A 112 27.26 -15.32 -0.29
C PRO A 112 27.66 -14.41 -1.46
N ALA A 113 28.81 -14.65 -2.09
CA ALA A 113 29.32 -13.79 -3.15
C ALA A 113 28.48 -13.91 -4.44
N GLY A 114 28.13 -15.13 -4.83
CA GLY A 114 27.24 -15.35 -5.97
C GLY A 114 25.80 -14.94 -5.68
N TRP A 115 25.33 -15.06 -4.42
CA TRP A 115 24.01 -14.52 -4.05
C TRP A 115 23.97 -12.99 -4.19
N ILE A 116 24.97 -12.26 -3.68
CA ILE A 116 25.06 -10.80 -3.84
C ILE A 116 25.07 -10.43 -5.32
N SER A 117 25.87 -11.10 -6.14
CA SER A 117 25.94 -10.83 -7.59
C SER A 117 24.56 -11.00 -8.27
N ARG A 118 23.81 -12.05 -7.92
CA ARG A 118 22.45 -12.29 -8.44
C ARG A 118 21.45 -11.24 -7.93
N ALA A 119 21.56 -10.84 -6.67
CA ALA A 119 20.72 -9.80 -6.08
C ALA A 119 20.98 -8.41 -6.70
N GLU A 120 22.24 -8.08 -7.00
CA GLU A 120 22.59 -6.83 -7.70
C GLU A 120 21.99 -6.74 -9.10
N VAL A 121 21.97 -7.87 -9.83
CA VAL A 121 21.32 -7.97 -11.14
C VAL A 121 19.81 -7.76 -11.00
N TYR A 122 19.17 -8.37 -10.00
CA TYR A 122 17.75 -8.14 -9.70
C TYR A 122 17.47 -6.65 -9.47
N PHE A 123 18.23 -5.98 -8.60
CA PHE A 123 18.00 -4.57 -8.30
C PHE A 123 18.25 -3.64 -9.50
N ARG A 124 19.18 -4.00 -10.39
CA ARG A 124 19.43 -3.28 -11.63
C ARG A 124 18.26 -3.42 -12.61
N VAL A 125 17.72 -4.63 -12.74
CA VAL A 125 16.54 -4.90 -13.59
C VAL A 125 15.30 -4.19 -13.06
N GLN A 126 15.09 -4.19 -11.74
CA GLN A 126 13.96 -3.52 -11.08
C GLN A 126 14.09 -1.99 -11.00
N ASP A 127 15.16 -1.39 -11.56
CA ASP A 127 15.50 0.04 -11.43
C ASP A 127 15.39 0.53 -9.98
N THR A 128 15.88 -0.31 -9.04
CA THR A 128 15.78 -0.03 -7.62
C THR A 128 16.70 1.11 -7.25
N ARG A 129 16.08 2.22 -6.85
CA ARG A 129 16.71 3.42 -6.33
C ARG A 129 17.79 3.09 -5.29
N PRO A 130 19.03 3.62 -5.43
CA PRO A 130 20.14 3.32 -4.53
C PRO A 130 19.83 3.73 -3.08
N GLU A 131 18.91 4.67 -2.86
CA GLU A 131 18.48 5.11 -1.53
C GLU A 131 17.71 4.04 -0.74
N ILE A 132 17.21 2.98 -1.43
CA ILE A 132 16.48 1.86 -0.81
C ILE A 132 17.40 0.63 -0.66
N LYS A 133 18.58 0.64 -1.28
CA LYS A 133 19.56 -0.44 -1.12
C LYS A 133 20.23 -0.30 0.25
N VAL A 134 20.15 -1.35 1.05
CA VAL A 134 20.88 -1.43 2.32
C VAL A 134 22.35 -1.70 2.00
N ASN A 135 23.24 -0.78 2.37
CA ASN A 135 24.67 -1.03 2.31
C ASN A 135 25.03 -2.05 3.40
N LEU A 136 25.59 -3.18 2.99
CA LEU A 136 26.17 -4.15 3.92
C LEU A 136 27.49 -3.56 4.42
N ALA A 137 27.61 -3.40 5.74
CA ALA A 137 28.74 -2.80 6.44
C ALA A 137 29.98 -3.70 6.41
#